data_AF-A0A7C1I9B4-F1
#
_entry.id   AF-A0A7C1I9B4-F1
#
_cell.length_a   1.000
_cell.length_b   1.000
_cell.length_c   1.000
_cell.angle_alpha   90.00
_cell.angle_beta   90.00
_cell.angle_gamma   90.00
#
_symmetry.space_group_name_H-M   'P 1'
#
loop_
_entity.id
_entity.type
_entity.pdbx_description
1 polymer ?
#
loop_
_entity_poly.entity_id
_entity_poly.type
_entity_poly.pdbx_seq_one_letter_code
_entity_poly.pdbx_strand_id
1 'polypeptide(L)'
;GLVPLIAHPILKAAALAVQAFDAAVTVGSFVSVLVLFSVPITLLGCVSPFSIRLALSNVEQAGGTSGRMYAISTLGSIIGNFTPVLVLIPQVGTARTFLIFAGLLLAVGLLGLAIQDRRAALKLLWMPIVLLILAFLTLRGPLRPISSDLKLLYEDESAYNLIQVVEDDEGYRYLLLNEGQGMHSQWHPTQIFYERTWDFFLAGPYFNAPPYTPDRVDRIAIIGLAAGTIARQHEAVYPNIQMDGIEIDPGIVEAGRRYMGMTMPNLNVIVQDGRFALSQLDDNYDMIGVDAYRVPYVPWHLTTVEFFEEVNEHLTEDGVLIINVGRTDTDRRLVEGMARTLLEVFPTVHTLDVPNSYNTILVATRQPTTPDNLNANLAALPTDAHPVLRAALEVANLSIRPTITSDIIFTDDHAPVEAIVDSMVVQFLLHGGINELN
;
A
#
# COMPACT_ATOMS: atom_id res chain seq x y z
N GLY A 1 -3.03 -16.56 -22.32
CA GLY A 1 -4.14 -15.75 -22.90
C GLY A 1 -5.39 -15.83 -22.05
N LEU A 2 -5.78 -17.03 -21.61
CA LEU A 2 -6.99 -17.22 -20.80
C LEU A 2 -6.87 -16.71 -19.35
N VAL A 3 -5.65 -16.72 -18.78
CA VAL A 3 -5.40 -16.38 -17.37
C VAL A 3 -6.00 -15.03 -16.98
N PRO A 4 -5.76 -13.90 -17.67
CA PRO A 4 -6.36 -12.61 -17.31
C PRO A 4 -7.90 -12.62 -17.28
N LEU A 5 -8.55 -13.35 -18.19
CA LEU A 5 -10.01 -13.42 -18.25
C LEU A 5 -10.58 -14.27 -17.11
N ILE A 6 -9.96 -15.41 -16.82
CA ILE A 6 -10.43 -16.35 -15.79
C ILE A 6 -10.04 -15.86 -14.39
N ALA A 7 -8.90 -15.19 -14.26
CA ALA A 7 -8.46 -14.61 -13.00
C ALA A 7 -9.43 -13.54 -12.51
N HIS A 8 -10.02 -12.73 -13.39
CA HIS A 8 -10.89 -11.63 -12.98
C HIS A 8 -12.09 -12.06 -12.07
N PRO A 9 -12.94 -13.05 -12.43
CA PRO A 9 -14.00 -13.50 -11.53
C PRO A 9 -13.49 -14.21 -10.27
N ILE A 10 -12.35 -14.92 -10.35
CA ILE A 10 -11.74 -15.61 -9.20
C ILE A 10 -11.18 -14.59 -8.21
N LEU A 11 -10.45 -13.59 -8.69
CA LEU A 11 -9.89 -12.50 -7.90
C LEU A 11 -11.01 -11.61 -7.35
N LYS A 12 -12.09 -11.38 -8.10
CA LYS A 12 -13.29 -10.71 -7.58
C LYS A 12 -13.92 -11.49 -6.44
N ALA A 13 -14.11 -12.80 -6.61
CA ALA A 13 -14.63 -13.65 -5.54
C ALA A 13 -13.69 -13.66 -4.33
N ALA A 14 -12.38 -13.68 -4.55
CA ALA A 14 -11.37 -13.58 -3.49
C ALA A 14 -11.41 -12.23 -2.77
N ALA A 15 -11.49 -11.11 -3.48
CA ALA A 15 -11.57 -9.78 -2.89
C ALA A 15 -12.84 -9.62 -2.05
N LEU A 16 -13.99 -10.10 -2.55
CA LEU A 16 -15.25 -10.13 -1.80
C LEU A 16 -15.19 -11.08 -0.59
N ALA A 17 -14.47 -12.21 -0.71
CA ALA A 17 -14.26 -13.15 0.39
C ALA A 17 -13.47 -12.55 1.53
N VAL A 18 -12.40 -11.82 1.20
CA VAL A 18 -11.61 -11.09 2.18
C VAL A 18 -12.46 -9.95 2.77
N GLN A 19 -13.33 -9.30 1.99
CA GLN A 19 -14.26 -8.27 2.52
C GLN A 19 -15.25 -8.85 3.54
N ALA A 20 -15.73 -10.08 3.30
CA ALA A 20 -16.60 -10.80 4.23
C ALA A 20 -15.81 -11.54 5.33
N PHE A 21 -14.47 -11.43 5.33
CA PHE A 21 -13.54 -12.20 6.16
C PHE A 21 -13.82 -13.71 6.21
N ASP A 22 -14.42 -14.27 5.16
CA ASP A 22 -14.84 -15.67 5.13
C ASP A 22 -13.62 -16.58 4.90
N ALA A 23 -13.19 -17.27 5.96
CA ALA A 23 -12.04 -18.18 5.92
C ALA A 23 -12.22 -19.32 4.89
N ALA A 24 -13.45 -19.82 4.70
CA ALA A 24 -13.71 -20.90 3.74
C ALA A 24 -13.55 -20.40 2.29
N VAL A 25 -14.01 -19.18 2.01
CA VAL A 25 -13.90 -18.58 0.67
C VAL A 25 -12.48 -18.07 0.42
N THR A 26 -11.74 -17.64 1.44
CA THR A 26 -10.30 -17.32 1.36
C THR A 26 -9.48 -18.55 0.95
N VAL A 27 -9.67 -19.68 1.65
CA VAL A 27 -9.03 -20.96 1.29
C VAL A 27 -9.47 -21.41 -0.11
N GLY A 28 -10.76 -21.30 -0.44
CA GLY A 28 -11.29 -21.61 -1.76
C GLY A 28 -10.65 -20.78 -2.87
N SER A 29 -10.39 -19.50 -2.63
CA SER A 29 -9.73 -18.58 -3.56
C SER A 29 -8.26 -18.94 -3.75
N PHE A 30 -7.54 -19.23 -2.66
CA PHE A 30 -6.16 -19.71 -2.72
C PHE A 30 -6.04 -20.99 -3.56
N VAL A 31 -6.89 -21.99 -3.30
CA VAL A 31 -6.92 -23.24 -4.08
C VAL A 31 -7.26 -22.98 -5.55
N SER A 32 -8.21 -22.08 -5.82
CA SER A 32 -8.61 -21.72 -7.20
C SER A 32 -7.46 -21.09 -7.97
N VAL A 33 -6.71 -20.16 -7.34
CA VAL A 33 -5.51 -19.55 -7.93
C VAL A 33 -4.44 -20.62 -8.18
N LEU A 34 -4.19 -21.50 -7.21
CA LEU A 34 -3.20 -22.59 -7.35
C LEU A 34 -3.55 -23.49 -8.54
N VAL A 35 -4.81 -23.92 -8.67
CA VAL A 35 -5.25 -24.74 -9.81
C VAL A 35 -5.10 -23.98 -11.12
N LEU A 36 -5.53 -22.70 -11.17
CA LEU A 36 -5.44 -21.86 -12.37
C LEU A 36 -4.01 -21.73 -12.91
N PHE A 37 -3.03 -21.54 -12.02
CA PHE A 37 -1.63 -21.37 -12.39
C PHE A 37 -0.86 -22.69 -12.54
N SER A 38 -1.26 -23.75 -11.85
CA SER A 38 -0.55 -25.05 -11.88
C SER A 38 -0.41 -25.62 -13.29
N VAL A 39 -1.49 -25.60 -14.08
CA VAL A 39 -1.51 -26.16 -15.44
C VAL A 39 -0.57 -25.43 -16.39
N PRO A 40 -0.69 -24.10 -16.60
CA PRO A 40 0.20 -23.40 -17.54
C PRO A 40 1.67 -23.42 -17.08
N ILE A 41 1.94 -23.32 -15.78
CA ILE A 41 3.31 -23.37 -15.26
C ILE A 41 3.92 -24.76 -15.47
N THR A 42 3.16 -25.83 -15.24
CA THR A 42 3.65 -27.21 -15.48
C THR A 42 3.98 -27.41 -16.95
N LEU A 43 3.09 -26.96 -17.87
CA LEU A 43 3.34 -27.07 -19.31
C LEU A 43 4.59 -26.29 -19.76
N LEU A 44 4.80 -25.08 -19.20
CA LEU A 44 6.02 -24.30 -19.45
C LEU A 44 7.26 -24.99 -18.87
N GLY A 45 7.18 -25.54 -17.67
CA GLY A 45 8.26 -26.28 -17.03
C GLY A 45 8.68 -27.53 -17.79
N CYS A 46 7.76 -28.15 -18.53
CA CYS A 46 8.06 -29.30 -19.37
C CYS A 46 8.90 -28.96 -20.62
N VAL A 47 8.97 -27.69 -21.05
CA VAL A 47 9.67 -27.30 -22.29
C VAL A 47 11.14 -27.68 -22.25
N SER A 48 11.85 -27.40 -21.14
CA SER A 48 13.29 -27.68 -21.03
C SER A 48 13.61 -29.19 -21.05
N PRO A 49 12.98 -30.06 -20.25
CA PRO A 49 13.19 -31.51 -20.32
C PRO A 49 12.88 -32.12 -21.71
N PHE A 50 11.80 -31.69 -22.37
CA PHE A 50 11.48 -32.18 -23.71
C PHE A 50 12.50 -31.71 -24.75
N SER A 51 12.94 -30.46 -24.67
CA SER A 51 13.94 -29.89 -25.58
C SER A 51 15.29 -30.60 -25.43
N ILE A 52 15.70 -30.92 -24.19
CA ILE A 52 16.91 -31.71 -23.93
C ILE A 52 16.75 -33.11 -24.54
N ARG A 53 15.64 -33.81 -24.28
CA ARG A 53 15.40 -35.16 -24.81
C ARG A 53 15.42 -35.21 -26.34
N LEU A 54 14.90 -34.17 -27.01
CA LEU A 54 14.91 -34.07 -28.48
C LEU A 54 16.30 -33.72 -29.04
N ALA A 55 17.11 -32.97 -28.32
CA ALA A 55 18.47 -32.59 -28.74
C ALA A 55 19.51 -33.68 -28.47
N LEU A 56 19.24 -34.59 -27.52
CA LEU A 56 20.11 -35.72 -27.20
C LEU A 56 20.09 -36.77 -28.32
N SER A 57 21.13 -36.73 -29.16
CA SER A 57 21.33 -37.67 -30.27
C SER A 57 22.43 -38.70 -30.01
N ASN A 58 23.36 -38.44 -29.08
CA ASN A 58 24.42 -39.37 -28.65
C ASN A 58 24.74 -39.21 -27.15
N VAL A 59 24.96 -40.34 -26.45
CA VAL A 59 25.21 -40.38 -24.99
C VAL A 59 26.54 -39.70 -24.62
N GLU A 60 27.55 -39.76 -25.49
CA GLU A 60 28.87 -39.13 -25.26
C GLU A 60 28.83 -37.59 -25.25
N GLN A 61 27.88 -36.97 -25.95
CA GLN A 61 27.69 -35.51 -25.99
C GLN A 61 26.58 -35.04 -25.04
N ALA A 62 26.00 -35.95 -24.25
CA ALA A 62 24.85 -35.66 -23.42
C ALA A 62 25.11 -34.54 -22.40
N GLY A 63 26.31 -34.52 -21.81
CA GLY A 63 26.71 -33.48 -20.85
C GLY A 63 26.78 -32.09 -21.47
N GLY A 64 27.40 -31.94 -22.64
CA GLY A 64 27.57 -30.65 -23.31
C GLY A 64 26.26 -30.08 -23.85
N THR A 65 25.42 -30.91 -24.47
CA THR A 65 24.11 -30.50 -24.98
C THR A 65 23.17 -30.13 -23.85
N SER A 66 23.12 -30.94 -22.79
CA SER A 66 22.32 -30.62 -21.59
C SER A 66 22.79 -29.32 -20.93
N GLY A 67 24.11 -29.13 -20.77
CA GLY A 67 24.69 -27.92 -20.19
C GLY A 67 24.35 -26.64 -20.97
N ARG A 68 24.43 -26.66 -22.31
CA ARG A 68 24.06 -25.50 -23.14
C ARG A 68 22.56 -25.18 -23.05
N MET A 69 21.71 -26.21 -23.04
CA MET A 69 20.27 -26.03 -22.92
C MET A 69 19.90 -25.44 -21.55
N TYR A 70 20.54 -25.92 -20.48
CA TYR A 70 20.39 -25.33 -19.15
C TYR A 70 20.85 -23.88 -19.11
N ALA A 71 22.02 -23.55 -19.66
CA ALA A 71 22.54 -22.18 -19.68
C ALA A 71 21.58 -21.20 -20.42
N ILE A 72 21.04 -21.61 -21.57
CA ILE A 72 20.04 -20.82 -22.31
C ILE A 72 18.76 -20.66 -21.47
N SER A 73 18.29 -21.73 -20.84
CA SER A 73 17.11 -21.68 -19.97
C SER A 73 17.31 -20.73 -18.80
N THR A 74 18.48 -20.75 -18.15
CA THR A 74 18.79 -19.85 -17.03
C THR A 74 18.83 -18.39 -17.49
N LEU A 75 19.51 -18.09 -18.60
CA LEU A 75 19.54 -16.73 -19.15
C LEU A 75 18.14 -16.25 -19.54
N GLY A 76 17.35 -17.13 -20.18
CA GLY A 76 15.95 -16.86 -20.51
C GLY A 76 15.10 -16.58 -19.28
N SER A 77 15.27 -17.34 -18.20
CA SER A 77 14.57 -17.12 -16.93
C SER A 77 14.98 -15.81 -16.25
N ILE A 78 16.25 -15.42 -16.31
CA ILE A 78 16.71 -14.12 -15.80
C ILE A 78 16.01 -12.99 -16.55
N ILE A 79 16.06 -13.01 -17.89
CA ILE A 79 15.39 -12.00 -18.73
C ILE A 79 13.87 -12.03 -18.49
N GLY A 80 13.29 -13.23 -18.43
CA GLY A 80 11.87 -13.47 -18.22
C GLY A 80 11.36 -13.09 -16.83
N ASN A 81 12.24 -12.97 -15.83
CA ASN A 81 11.88 -12.48 -14.50
C ASN A 81 11.95 -10.95 -14.42
N PHE A 82 13.02 -10.34 -14.95
CA PHE A 82 13.20 -8.90 -14.87
C PHE A 82 12.35 -8.11 -15.87
N THR A 83 12.14 -8.62 -17.08
CA THR A 83 11.39 -7.90 -18.13
C THR A 83 9.92 -7.62 -17.74
N PRO A 84 9.15 -8.59 -17.21
CA PRO A 84 7.80 -8.32 -16.75
C PRO A 84 7.77 -7.29 -15.61
N VAL A 85 8.62 -7.48 -14.60
CA VAL A 85 8.57 -6.72 -13.35
C VAL A 85 9.08 -5.28 -13.52
N LEU A 86 10.19 -5.09 -14.22
CA LEU A 86 10.85 -3.78 -14.34
C LEU A 86 10.40 -2.95 -15.54
N VAL A 87 9.81 -3.58 -16.56
CA VAL A 87 9.50 -2.91 -17.84
C VAL A 87 8.03 -3.05 -18.21
N LEU A 88 7.51 -4.26 -18.35
CA LEU A 88 6.18 -4.45 -18.94
C LEU A 88 5.03 -4.10 -17.99
N ILE A 89 5.05 -4.57 -16.73
CA ILE A 89 4.00 -4.29 -15.77
C ILE A 89 3.90 -2.77 -15.52
N PRO A 90 4.99 -2.03 -15.24
CA PRO A 90 4.91 -0.58 -15.04
C PRO A 90 4.45 0.24 -16.26
N GLN A 91 4.69 -0.24 -17.48
CA GLN A 91 4.39 0.52 -18.70
C GLN A 91 3.04 0.18 -19.34
N VAL A 92 2.63 -1.09 -19.29
CA VAL A 92 1.45 -1.58 -20.02
C VAL A 92 0.45 -2.30 -19.12
N GLY A 93 0.76 -2.51 -17.84
CA GLY A 93 -0.10 -3.18 -16.87
C GLY A 93 -0.01 -4.70 -16.91
N THR A 94 -0.65 -5.33 -15.93
CA THR A 94 -0.54 -6.77 -15.68
C THR A 94 -1.23 -7.58 -16.77
N ALA A 95 -2.46 -7.21 -17.12
CA ALA A 95 -3.27 -7.92 -18.11
C ALA A 95 -2.62 -7.94 -19.50
N ARG A 96 -2.06 -6.79 -19.94
CA ARG A 96 -1.38 -6.68 -21.23
C ARG A 96 -0.08 -7.49 -21.24
N THR A 97 0.66 -7.51 -20.13
CA THR A 97 1.86 -8.35 -19.98
C THR A 97 1.55 -9.83 -20.21
N PHE A 98 0.50 -10.36 -19.58
CA PHE A 98 0.06 -11.74 -19.83
C PHE A 98 -0.33 -12.02 -21.29
N LEU A 99 -1.01 -11.06 -21.94
CA LEU A 99 -1.40 -11.19 -23.34
C LEU A 99 -0.19 -11.15 -24.29
N ILE A 100 0.80 -10.31 -24.00
CA ILE A 100 2.06 -10.23 -24.75
C ILE A 100 2.81 -11.56 -24.68
N PHE A 101 3.05 -12.10 -23.47
CA PHE A 101 3.72 -13.39 -23.32
C PHE A 101 2.92 -14.55 -23.92
N ALA A 102 1.60 -14.53 -23.81
CA ALA A 102 0.75 -15.51 -24.46
C ALA A 102 0.87 -15.45 -25.99
N GLY A 103 0.91 -14.24 -26.57
CA GLY A 103 1.12 -14.03 -27.99
C GLY A 103 2.51 -14.50 -28.45
N LEU A 104 3.55 -14.21 -27.66
CA LEU A 104 4.92 -14.63 -27.94
C LEU A 104 5.07 -16.16 -27.92
N LEU A 105 4.55 -16.82 -26.88
CA LEU A 105 4.55 -18.29 -26.80
C LEU A 105 3.75 -18.92 -27.94
N LEU A 106 2.59 -18.35 -28.29
CA LEU A 106 1.77 -18.80 -29.40
C LEU A 106 2.50 -18.65 -30.74
N ALA A 107 3.17 -17.51 -30.95
CA ALA A 107 3.94 -17.25 -32.17
C ALA A 107 5.09 -18.25 -32.31
N VAL A 108 5.88 -18.47 -31.24
CA VAL A 108 6.96 -19.45 -31.23
C VAL A 108 6.44 -20.86 -31.54
N GLY A 109 5.34 -21.27 -30.90
CA GLY A 109 4.72 -22.58 -31.14
C GLY A 109 4.20 -22.76 -32.57
N LEU A 110 3.49 -21.77 -33.12
CA LEU A 110 2.96 -21.82 -34.48
C LEU A 110 4.07 -21.76 -35.53
N LEU A 111 5.11 -20.96 -35.33
CA LEU A 111 6.27 -20.89 -36.22
C LEU A 111 7.01 -22.22 -36.23
N GLY A 112 7.29 -22.81 -35.06
CA GLY A 112 7.92 -24.12 -34.95
C GLY A 112 7.10 -25.21 -35.66
N LEU A 113 5.78 -25.21 -35.47
CA LEU A 113 4.89 -26.14 -36.16
C LEU A 113 4.84 -25.90 -37.67
N ALA A 114 4.84 -24.64 -38.13
CA ALA A 114 4.79 -24.31 -39.55
C ALA A 114 6.05 -24.73 -40.30
N ILE A 115 7.20 -24.71 -39.65
CA ILE A 115 8.48 -25.21 -40.18
C ILE A 115 8.41 -26.73 -40.41
N GLN A 116 7.75 -27.47 -39.49
CA GLN A 116 7.65 -28.93 -39.55
C GLN A 116 6.49 -29.42 -40.44
N ASP A 117 5.30 -28.86 -40.24
CA ASP A 117 4.06 -29.16 -40.98
C ASP A 117 3.19 -27.90 -41.12
N ARG A 118 3.32 -27.27 -42.28
CA ARG A 118 2.54 -26.07 -42.63
C ARG A 118 1.03 -26.30 -42.62
N ARG A 119 0.54 -27.49 -42.99
CA ARG A 119 -0.91 -27.77 -43.00
C ARG A 119 -1.44 -27.88 -41.58
N ALA A 120 -0.68 -28.49 -40.67
CA ALA A 120 -1.03 -28.53 -39.25
C ALA A 120 -1.05 -27.12 -38.64
N ALA A 121 -0.08 -26.27 -38.97
CA ALA A 121 -0.06 -24.89 -38.49
C ALA A 121 -1.26 -24.06 -39.00
N LEU A 122 -1.65 -24.22 -40.28
CA LEU A 122 -2.83 -23.55 -40.84
C LEU A 122 -4.12 -23.94 -40.10
N LYS A 123 -4.25 -25.20 -39.65
CA LYS A 123 -5.40 -25.64 -38.84
C LYS A 123 -5.47 -24.96 -37.47
N LEU A 124 -4.37 -24.41 -36.96
CA LEU A 124 -4.31 -23.73 -35.66
C LEU A 124 -4.34 -22.20 -35.74
N LEU A 125 -4.54 -21.62 -36.95
CA LEU A 125 -4.67 -20.17 -37.13
C LEU A 125 -5.92 -19.56 -36.47
N TRP A 126 -6.83 -20.37 -35.93
CA TRP A 126 -7.91 -19.87 -35.08
C TRP A 126 -7.42 -19.40 -33.71
N MET A 127 -6.26 -19.90 -33.23
CA MET A 127 -5.76 -19.56 -31.89
C MET A 127 -5.39 -18.08 -31.73
N PRO A 128 -4.72 -17.41 -32.71
CA PRO A 128 -4.54 -15.95 -32.68
C PRO A 128 -5.86 -15.18 -32.64
N ILE A 129 -6.89 -15.63 -33.38
CA ILE A 129 -8.21 -14.98 -33.38
C ILE A 129 -8.84 -15.09 -31.99
N VAL A 130 -8.77 -16.27 -31.37
CA VAL A 130 -9.23 -16.46 -29.99
C VAL A 130 -8.44 -15.57 -29.03
N LEU A 131 -7.12 -15.45 -29.17
CA LEU A 131 -6.33 -14.56 -28.33
C LEU A 131 -6.74 -13.08 -28.49
N LEU A 132 -7.06 -12.63 -29.70
CA LEU A 132 -7.56 -11.27 -29.95
C LEU A 132 -8.93 -11.04 -29.32
N ILE A 133 -9.83 -12.03 -29.40
CA ILE A 133 -11.14 -11.97 -28.73
C ILE A 133 -10.95 -11.91 -27.21
N LEU A 134 -10.09 -12.76 -26.65
CA LEU A 134 -9.76 -12.74 -25.23
C LEU A 134 -9.17 -11.39 -24.81
N ALA A 135 -8.23 -10.85 -25.58
CA ALA A 135 -7.66 -9.53 -25.33
C ALA A 135 -8.75 -8.45 -25.32
N PHE A 136 -9.66 -8.48 -26.28
CA PHE A 136 -10.77 -7.53 -26.35
C PHE A 136 -11.73 -7.65 -25.16
N LEU A 137 -12.01 -8.87 -24.69
CA LEU A 137 -12.88 -9.09 -23.53
C LEU A 137 -12.20 -8.70 -22.22
N THR A 138 -10.92 -9.06 -22.05
CA THR A 138 -10.16 -8.77 -20.83
C THR A 138 -9.86 -7.27 -20.68
N LEU A 139 -9.52 -6.59 -21.77
CA LEU A 139 -9.16 -5.17 -21.74
C LEU A 139 -10.39 -4.25 -21.75
N ARG A 140 -11.60 -4.81 -21.64
CA ARG A 140 -12.86 -4.06 -21.58
C ARG A 140 -13.38 -4.05 -20.15
N GLY A 141 -13.48 -2.85 -19.58
CA GLY A 141 -14.02 -2.62 -18.24
C GLY A 141 -12.92 -2.34 -17.22
N PRO A 142 -13.31 -2.04 -15.97
CA PRO A 142 -12.36 -1.75 -14.93
C PRO A 142 -11.64 -3.04 -14.48
N LEU A 143 -10.36 -2.90 -14.13
CA LEU A 143 -9.52 -3.96 -13.60
C LEU A 143 -10.05 -4.47 -12.27
N ARG A 144 -10.54 -3.57 -11.42
CA ARG A 144 -11.25 -3.91 -10.18
C ARG A 144 -12.73 -3.47 -10.25
N PRO A 145 -13.68 -4.39 -10.03
CA PRO A 145 -15.09 -4.03 -9.91
C PRO A 145 -15.32 -3.09 -8.72
N ILE A 146 -16.18 -2.11 -8.92
CA ILE A 146 -16.64 -1.22 -7.85
C ILE A 146 -18.06 -1.60 -7.40
N SER A 147 -18.42 -1.23 -6.18
CA SER A 147 -19.79 -1.36 -5.67
C SER A 147 -20.76 -0.53 -6.51
N SER A 148 -22.02 -0.96 -6.62
CA SER A 148 -23.01 -0.35 -7.53
C SER A 148 -23.45 1.06 -7.15
N ASP A 149 -23.25 1.42 -5.88
CA ASP A 149 -23.49 2.72 -5.24
C ASP A 149 -22.32 3.70 -5.43
N LEU A 150 -21.21 3.25 -6.02
CA LEU A 150 -20.05 4.07 -6.28
C LEU A 150 -19.90 4.33 -7.78
N LYS A 151 -19.30 5.47 -8.11
CA LYS A 151 -18.93 5.86 -9.46
C LYS A 151 -17.42 5.87 -9.61
N LEU A 152 -16.90 5.12 -10.58
CA LEU A 152 -15.46 5.12 -10.89
C LEU A 152 -15.09 6.42 -11.61
N LEU A 153 -14.19 7.22 -11.02
CA LEU A 153 -13.67 8.45 -11.62
C LEU A 153 -12.32 8.22 -12.32
N TYR A 154 -11.49 7.35 -11.75
CA TYR A 154 -10.14 7.05 -12.24
C TYR A 154 -9.75 5.63 -11.84
N GLU A 155 -9.04 4.94 -12.73
CA GLU A 155 -8.39 3.66 -12.46
C GLU A 155 -7.09 3.59 -13.26
N ASP A 156 -6.01 3.16 -12.61
CA ASP A 156 -4.74 2.88 -13.27
C ASP A 156 -3.89 1.87 -12.49
N GLU A 157 -2.92 1.23 -13.16
CA GLU A 157 -1.91 0.37 -12.53
C GLU A 157 -0.55 1.08 -12.57
N SER A 158 0.06 1.26 -11.39
CA SER A 158 1.45 1.70 -11.28
C SER A 158 2.41 0.53 -11.03
N ALA A 159 3.70 0.82 -10.86
CA ALA A 159 4.67 -0.18 -10.41
C ALA A 159 4.42 -0.67 -8.97
N TYR A 160 3.63 0.06 -8.19
CA TYR A 160 3.40 -0.19 -6.76
C TYR A 160 1.99 -0.65 -6.46
N ASN A 161 0.97 -0.03 -7.08
CA ASN A 161 -0.42 -0.21 -6.71
C ASN A 161 -1.35 -0.26 -7.92
N LEU A 162 -2.46 -0.98 -7.75
CA LEU A 162 -3.69 -0.69 -8.50
C LEU A 162 -4.40 0.48 -7.82
N ILE A 163 -4.60 1.58 -8.53
CA ILE A 163 -5.14 2.82 -8.00
C ILE A 163 -6.55 3.00 -8.53
N GLN A 164 -7.53 3.24 -7.65
CA GLN A 164 -8.85 3.74 -8.06
C GLN A 164 -9.25 4.96 -7.26
N VAL A 165 -9.90 5.91 -7.94
CA VAL A 165 -10.68 6.98 -7.30
C VAL A 165 -12.14 6.75 -7.60
N VAL A 166 -12.94 6.62 -6.54
CA VAL A 166 -14.38 6.42 -6.62
C VAL A 166 -15.11 7.56 -5.92
N GLU A 167 -16.34 7.84 -6.34
CA GLU A 167 -17.21 8.89 -5.81
C GLU A 167 -18.55 8.27 -5.41
N ASP A 168 -19.07 8.62 -4.23
CA ASP A 168 -20.42 8.25 -3.80
C ASP A 168 -21.47 9.28 -4.23
N ASP A 169 -22.75 8.96 -4.00
CA ASP A 169 -23.87 9.84 -4.35
C ASP A 169 -23.90 11.16 -3.56
N GLU A 170 -23.19 11.23 -2.42
CA GLU A 170 -23.04 12.44 -1.61
C GLU A 170 -21.89 13.34 -2.09
N GLY A 171 -21.06 12.85 -3.02
CA GLY A 171 -19.94 13.58 -3.61
C GLY A 171 -18.63 13.43 -2.84
N TYR A 172 -18.54 12.51 -1.87
CA TYR A 172 -17.25 12.14 -1.29
C TYR A 172 -16.48 11.29 -2.29
N ARG A 173 -15.19 11.55 -2.35
CA ARG A 173 -14.24 10.79 -3.15
C ARG A 173 -13.31 10.01 -2.24
N TYR A 174 -13.00 8.80 -2.67
CA TYR A 174 -12.17 7.86 -1.92
C TYR A 174 -11.03 7.36 -2.81
N LEU A 175 -9.81 7.36 -2.28
CA LEU A 175 -8.68 6.67 -2.87
C LEU A 175 -8.65 5.24 -2.34
N LEU A 176 -8.77 4.27 -3.25
CA LEU A 176 -8.79 2.85 -2.93
C LEU A 176 -7.67 2.13 -3.69
N LEU A 177 -6.73 1.55 -2.95
CA LEU A 177 -5.58 0.84 -3.53
C LEU A 177 -5.77 -0.68 -3.51
N ASN A 178 -5.15 -1.38 -4.46
CA ASN A 178 -5.01 -2.84 -4.54
C ASN A 178 -6.34 -3.61 -4.37
N GLU A 179 -6.58 -4.26 -3.24
CA GLU A 179 -7.80 -5.03 -2.95
C GLU A 179 -9.03 -4.13 -2.76
N GLY A 180 -8.84 -2.84 -2.48
CA GLY A 180 -9.90 -1.84 -2.34
C GLY A 180 -10.61 -1.87 -1.01
N GLN A 181 -10.02 -2.49 0.01
CA GLN A 181 -10.60 -2.61 1.35
C GLN A 181 -10.30 -1.40 2.23
N GLY A 182 -9.06 -0.90 2.16
CA GLY A 182 -8.65 0.30 2.88
C GLY A 182 -8.99 1.57 2.10
N MET A 183 -9.61 2.53 2.78
CA MET A 183 -9.63 3.91 2.31
C MET A 183 -8.29 4.57 2.64
N HIS A 184 -7.54 4.96 1.60
CA HIS A 184 -6.21 5.55 1.75
C HIS A 184 -6.24 7.09 1.69
N SER A 185 -7.36 7.66 1.26
CA SER A 185 -7.65 9.09 1.35
C SER A 185 -9.14 9.33 1.14
N GLN A 186 -9.64 10.41 1.73
CA GLN A 186 -11.02 10.86 1.58
C GLN A 186 -11.03 12.36 1.24
N TRP A 187 -11.88 12.75 0.30
CA TRP A 187 -12.01 14.14 -0.12
C TRP A 187 -13.48 14.51 -0.36
N HIS A 188 -13.82 15.77 -0.06
CA HIS A 188 -15.13 16.35 -0.36
C HIS A 188 -14.97 17.87 -0.53
N PRO A 189 -15.66 18.54 -1.48
CA PRO A 189 -15.45 19.96 -1.75
C PRO A 189 -15.66 20.89 -0.55
N THR A 190 -16.61 20.57 0.35
CA THR A 190 -16.98 21.43 1.48
C THR A 190 -16.72 20.82 2.86
N GLN A 191 -16.26 19.57 2.93
CA GLN A 191 -15.97 18.88 4.19
C GLN A 191 -14.49 18.58 4.26
N ILE A 192 -13.89 18.82 5.43
CA ILE A 192 -12.46 18.59 5.67
C ILE A 192 -12.20 17.74 6.92
N PHE A 193 -13.20 17.53 7.79
CA PHE A 193 -13.12 16.65 8.95
C PHE A 193 -13.92 15.39 8.64
N TYR A 194 -13.33 14.21 8.87
CA TYR A 194 -13.89 12.94 8.40
C TYR A 194 -14.18 11.92 9.52
N GLU A 195 -13.87 12.27 10.76
CA GLU A 195 -13.92 11.39 11.94
C GLU A 195 -13.10 10.10 11.74
N ARG A 196 -11.91 10.24 11.14
CA ARG A 196 -11.01 9.13 10.78
C ARG A 196 -9.58 9.39 11.26
N THR A 197 -8.70 8.42 10.99
CA THR A 197 -7.28 8.44 11.35
C THR A 197 -6.59 9.75 11.01
N TRP A 198 -6.87 10.33 9.84
CA TRP A 198 -6.24 11.57 9.37
C TRP A 198 -6.48 12.77 10.29
N ASP A 199 -7.65 12.86 10.92
CA ASP A 199 -7.98 13.98 11.80
C ASP A 199 -7.04 14.06 13.02
N PHE A 200 -6.56 12.91 13.49
CA PHE A 200 -5.65 12.82 14.64
C PHE A 200 -4.28 13.42 14.36
N PHE A 201 -3.87 13.51 13.09
CA PHE A 201 -2.61 14.13 12.71
C PHE A 201 -2.57 15.62 13.10
N LEU A 202 -3.74 16.30 13.11
CA LEU A 202 -3.84 17.68 13.59
C LEU A 202 -3.51 17.82 15.08
N ALA A 203 -3.63 16.75 15.89
CA ALA A 203 -3.44 16.82 17.33
C ALA A 203 -1.99 16.66 17.79
N GLY A 204 -1.10 16.16 16.92
CA GLY A 204 0.28 15.83 17.27
C GLY A 204 1.01 16.94 18.05
N PRO A 205 1.12 18.17 17.48
CA PRO A 205 1.87 19.26 18.11
C PRO A 205 1.34 19.68 19.50
N TYR A 206 0.07 19.40 19.79
CA TYR A 206 -0.60 19.81 21.04
C TYR A 206 -0.31 18.90 22.23
N PHE A 207 0.50 17.85 22.05
CA PHE A 207 1.10 17.12 23.18
C PHE A 207 2.26 17.89 23.83
N ASN A 208 2.79 18.92 23.17
CA ASN A 208 3.81 19.81 23.76
C ASN A 208 3.27 20.64 24.93
N ALA A 209 4.18 21.19 25.73
CA ALA A 209 3.83 21.95 26.94
C ALA A 209 2.90 23.15 26.63
N PRO A 210 1.85 23.38 27.43
CA PRO A 210 0.92 24.48 27.21
C PRO A 210 1.51 25.85 27.61
N PRO A 211 1.11 26.95 26.94
CA PRO A 211 0.23 26.98 25.78
C PRO A 211 0.96 26.66 24.46
N TYR A 212 0.37 25.80 23.66
CA TYR A 212 0.73 25.55 22.27
C TYR A 212 -0.37 26.11 21.37
N THR A 213 -0.01 26.94 20.40
CA THR A 213 -0.95 27.70 19.58
C THR A 213 -0.76 27.38 18.09
N PRO A 214 -1.80 27.51 17.25
CA PRO A 214 -1.73 27.12 15.83
C PRO A 214 -0.61 27.83 15.05
N ASP A 215 -0.24 29.05 15.43
CA ASP A 215 0.84 29.85 14.84
C ASP A 215 2.25 29.32 15.13
N ARG A 216 2.39 28.26 15.93
CA ARG A 216 3.66 27.57 16.18
C ARG A 216 3.94 26.43 15.21
N VAL A 217 2.97 26.05 14.38
CA VAL A 217 3.12 24.96 13.40
C VAL A 217 3.37 25.59 12.04
N ASP A 218 4.64 25.72 11.68
CA ASP A 218 5.08 26.40 10.46
C ASP A 218 5.44 25.41 9.35
N ARG A 219 5.99 24.23 9.69
CA ARG A 219 6.44 23.25 8.68
C ARG A 219 6.22 21.81 9.10
N ILE A 220 5.67 21.00 8.18
CA ILE A 220 5.45 19.58 8.39
C ILE A 220 5.96 18.73 7.22
N ALA A 221 6.33 17.49 7.51
CA ALA A 221 6.54 16.46 6.50
C ALA A 221 5.49 15.35 6.66
N ILE A 222 5.01 14.80 5.55
CA ILE A 222 4.05 13.69 5.52
C ILE A 222 4.65 12.57 4.68
N ILE A 223 5.11 11.51 5.34
CA ILE A 223 5.59 10.27 4.71
C ILE A 223 4.38 9.36 4.48
N GLY A 224 4.06 9.10 3.21
CA GLY A 224 2.79 8.50 2.81
C GLY A 224 1.73 9.58 2.59
N LEU A 225 1.97 10.49 1.63
CA LEU A 225 1.05 11.59 1.33
C LEU A 225 -0.31 11.11 0.78
N ALA A 226 -0.33 9.96 0.10
CA ALA A 226 -1.49 9.46 -0.62
C ALA A 226 -2.10 10.55 -1.52
N ALA A 227 -3.41 10.78 -1.45
CA ALA A 227 -4.09 11.84 -2.20
C ALA A 227 -4.24 13.16 -1.43
N GLY A 228 -3.46 13.37 -0.36
CA GLY A 228 -3.31 14.67 0.30
C GLY A 228 -4.37 15.01 1.36
N THR A 229 -5.06 14.00 1.93
CA THR A 229 -6.08 14.24 2.97
C THR A 229 -5.48 14.96 4.19
N ILE A 230 -4.37 14.45 4.73
CA ILE A 230 -3.65 15.06 5.86
C ILE A 230 -3.19 16.46 5.49
N ALA A 231 -2.53 16.63 4.33
CA ALA A 231 -2.04 17.93 3.88
C ALA A 231 -3.17 18.98 3.78
N ARG A 232 -4.33 18.60 3.24
CA ARG A 232 -5.49 19.48 3.09
C ARG A 232 -6.07 19.90 4.44
N GLN A 233 -6.09 18.99 5.42
CA GLN A 233 -6.51 19.32 6.78
C GLN A 233 -5.56 20.32 7.43
N HIS A 234 -4.25 20.14 7.24
CA HIS A 234 -3.23 21.03 7.78
C HIS A 234 -3.27 22.42 7.14
N GLU A 235 -3.40 22.52 5.81
CA GLU A 235 -3.58 23.81 5.12
C GLU A 235 -4.78 24.59 5.66
N ALA A 236 -5.88 23.90 5.97
CA ALA A 236 -7.11 24.55 6.41
C ALA A 236 -7.02 25.11 7.83
N VAL A 237 -6.23 24.51 8.72
CA VAL A 237 -6.23 24.86 10.15
C VAL A 237 -5.00 25.61 10.63
N TYR A 238 -3.85 25.43 9.97
CA TYR A 238 -2.59 26.07 10.36
C TYR A 238 -2.24 27.22 9.40
N PRO A 239 -2.02 28.45 9.91
CA PRO A 239 -1.75 29.59 9.06
C PRO A 239 -0.35 29.49 8.42
N ASN A 240 -0.25 29.73 7.11
CA ASN A 240 1.02 29.78 6.36
C ASN A 240 1.89 28.50 6.37
N ILE A 241 1.33 27.36 6.79
CA ILE A 241 2.05 26.09 6.90
C ILE A 241 2.76 25.72 5.60
N GLN A 242 4.02 25.28 5.69
CA GLN A 242 4.77 24.68 4.59
C GLN A 242 4.74 23.16 4.73
N MET A 243 4.50 22.44 3.63
CA MET A 243 4.31 21.00 3.69
C MET A 243 5.18 20.29 2.66
N ASP A 244 5.95 19.32 3.11
CA ASP A 244 6.62 18.34 2.26
C ASP A 244 5.84 17.02 2.31
N GLY A 245 5.18 16.69 1.20
CA GLY A 245 4.44 15.45 1.05
C GLY A 245 5.24 14.42 0.25
N ILE A 246 5.61 13.32 0.89
CA ILE A 246 6.43 12.26 0.29
C ILE A 246 5.53 11.07 -0.07
N GLU A 247 5.51 10.70 -1.34
CA GLU A 247 4.75 9.58 -1.88
C GLU A 247 5.62 8.76 -2.83
N ILE A 248 5.69 7.45 -2.63
CA ILE A 248 6.53 6.59 -3.48
C ILE A 248 5.90 6.36 -4.86
N ASP A 249 4.57 6.41 -4.96
CA ASP A 249 3.82 6.09 -6.16
C ASP A 249 3.39 7.35 -6.95
N PRO A 250 4.02 7.65 -8.10
CA PRO A 250 3.63 8.80 -8.93
C PRO A 250 2.18 8.73 -9.42
N GLY A 251 1.61 7.53 -9.58
CA GLY A 251 0.22 7.36 -10.02
C GLY A 251 -0.77 7.85 -8.97
N ILE A 252 -0.45 7.68 -7.69
CA ILE A 252 -1.27 8.20 -6.59
C ILE A 252 -1.23 9.73 -6.57
N VAL A 253 -0.05 10.32 -6.79
CA VAL A 253 0.10 11.78 -6.88
C VAL A 253 -0.71 12.35 -8.05
N GLU A 254 -0.67 11.70 -9.20
CA GLU A 254 -1.50 12.10 -10.35
C GLU A 254 -3.00 12.02 -10.01
N ALA A 255 -3.44 10.90 -9.42
CA ALA A 255 -4.83 10.70 -9.00
C ALA A 255 -5.27 11.78 -8.00
N GLY A 256 -4.42 12.08 -7.02
CA GLY A 256 -4.66 13.10 -6.00
C GLY A 256 -4.86 14.49 -6.60
N ARG A 257 -3.97 14.89 -7.52
CA ARG A 257 -4.04 16.19 -8.21
C ARG A 257 -5.28 16.32 -9.09
N ARG A 258 -5.61 15.27 -9.85
CA ARG A 258 -6.69 15.31 -10.85
C ARG A 258 -8.08 15.13 -10.25
N TYR A 259 -8.22 14.29 -9.22
CA TYR A 259 -9.52 13.83 -8.74
C TYR A 259 -9.77 14.12 -7.26
N MET A 260 -8.74 14.38 -6.45
CA MET A 260 -8.90 14.56 -4.99
C MET A 260 -8.49 15.97 -4.50
N GLY A 261 -8.40 16.94 -5.39
CA GLY A 261 -8.16 18.34 -5.03
C GLY A 261 -6.79 18.63 -4.42
N MET A 262 -5.79 17.74 -4.59
CA MET A 262 -4.43 17.91 -4.06
C MET A 262 -3.65 18.99 -4.84
N THR A 263 -4.03 20.24 -4.65
CA THR A 263 -3.56 21.42 -5.43
C THR A 263 -3.11 22.58 -4.54
N MET A 264 -2.89 22.31 -3.25
CA MET A 264 -2.45 23.28 -2.25
C MET A 264 -1.13 23.94 -2.68
N PRO A 265 -1.01 25.29 -2.70
CA PRO A 265 0.16 25.99 -3.20
C PRO A 265 1.40 25.86 -2.30
N ASN A 266 1.18 25.54 -1.03
CA ASN A 266 2.17 25.34 0.03
C ASN A 266 2.56 23.86 0.23
N LEU A 267 2.08 22.96 -0.64
CA LEU A 267 2.45 21.55 -0.65
C LEU A 267 3.51 21.28 -1.72
N ASN A 268 4.74 20.99 -1.29
CA ASN A 268 5.78 20.42 -2.12
C ASN A 268 5.61 18.89 -2.15
N VAL A 269 5.41 18.31 -3.34
CA VAL A 269 5.22 16.86 -3.48
C VAL A 269 6.49 16.21 -3.99
N ILE A 270 7.04 15.30 -3.19
CA ILE A 270 8.27 14.56 -3.46
C ILE A 270 7.90 13.12 -3.81
N VAL A 271 8.17 12.72 -5.06
CA VAL A 271 7.88 11.36 -5.53
C VAL A 271 9.09 10.45 -5.30
N GLN A 272 9.17 9.83 -4.12
CA GLN A 272 10.32 9.01 -3.72
C GLN A 272 9.97 8.13 -2.50
N ASP A 273 10.82 7.14 -2.19
CA ASP A 273 10.72 6.40 -0.93
C ASP A 273 10.82 7.33 0.29
N GLY A 274 9.99 7.09 1.30
CA GLY A 274 9.84 7.94 2.48
C GLY A 274 11.13 8.22 3.24
N ARG A 275 11.86 7.17 3.59
CA ARG A 275 13.11 7.28 4.36
C ARG A 275 14.21 7.88 3.51
N PHE A 276 14.35 7.42 2.26
CA PHE A 276 15.35 7.97 1.36
C PHE A 276 15.11 9.46 1.07
N ALA A 277 13.88 9.89 0.85
CA ALA A 277 13.54 11.30 0.66
C ALA A 277 13.86 12.14 1.90
N LEU A 278 13.44 11.70 3.09
CA LEU A 278 13.71 12.41 4.34
C LEU A 278 15.21 12.67 4.51
N SER A 279 16.07 11.67 4.25
CA SER A 279 17.53 11.80 4.36
C SER A 279 18.18 12.85 3.43
N GLN A 280 17.43 13.37 2.45
CA GLN A 280 17.89 14.38 1.49
C GLN A 280 17.33 15.78 1.79
N LEU A 281 16.51 15.92 2.84
CA LEU A 281 15.90 17.18 3.23
C LEU A 281 16.75 17.81 4.34
N ASP A 282 17.05 19.10 4.23
CA ASP A 282 17.84 19.84 5.23
C ASP A 282 16.94 20.60 6.25
N ASP A 283 15.62 20.55 6.05
CA ASP A 283 14.64 21.28 6.86
C ASP A 283 14.36 20.60 8.20
N ASN A 284 14.05 21.41 9.22
CA ASN A 284 13.51 20.93 10.49
C ASN A 284 11.98 21.12 10.51
N TYR A 285 11.28 20.13 11.02
CA TYR A 285 9.81 20.04 11.01
C TYR A 285 9.24 20.14 12.43
N ASP A 286 8.13 20.86 12.56
CA ASP A 286 7.32 20.89 13.79
C ASP A 286 6.54 19.58 13.96
N MET A 287 6.29 18.90 12.84
CA MET A 287 5.70 17.58 12.83
C MET A 287 6.15 16.76 11.62
N ILE A 288 6.51 15.50 11.87
CA ILE A 288 6.67 14.48 10.83
C ILE A 288 5.55 13.46 11.02
N GLY A 289 4.67 13.36 10.04
CA GLY A 289 3.58 12.39 10.00
C GLY A 289 3.95 11.17 9.15
N VAL A 290 3.76 9.96 9.67
CA VAL A 290 3.94 8.71 8.94
C VAL A 290 2.58 8.01 8.79
N ASP A 291 2.05 8.02 7.57
CA ASP A 291 0.84 7.31 7.14
C ASP A 291 1.12 6.46 5.89
N ALA A 292 2.29 5.79 5.90
CA ALA A 292 2.74 4.95 4.79
C ALA A 292 2.25 3.50 4.97
N TYR A 293 1.30 3.08 4.15
CA TYR A 293 0.79 1.72 4.14
C TYR A 293 0.94 1.04 2.80
N ARG A 294 1.35 -0.22 2.87
CA ARG A 294 1.02 -1.25 1.90
C ARG A 294 0.14 -2.26 2.61
N VAL A 295 -1.16 -1.95 2.74
CA VAL A 295 -2.12 -2.71 3.55
C VAL A 295 -1.89 -4.22 3.37
N PRO A 296 -1.70 -5.00 4.46
CA PRO A 296 -1.84 -4.61 5.87
C PRO A 296 -0.59 -4.03 6.57
N TYR A 297 0.53 -3.82 5.87
CA TYR A 297 1.84 -3.53 6.49
C TYR A 297 2.21 -2.03 6.45
N VAL A 298 2.88 -1.58 7.51
CA VAL A 298 3.81 -0.44 7.45
C VAL A 298 5.15 -1.00 6.94
N PRO A 299 5.81 -0.40 5.93
CA PRO A 299 7.11 -0.88 5.45
C PRO A 299 8.12 -0.98 6.61
N TRP A 300 8.77 -2.14 6.77
CA TRP A 300 9.61 -2.43 7.93
C TRP A 300 10.69 -1.36 8.18
N HIS A 301 11.27 -0.79 7.11
CA HIS A 301 12.33 0.21 7.19
C HIS A 301 11.87 1.58 7.71
N LEU A 302 10.56 1.77 7.91
CA LEU A 302 9.93 2.94 8.54
C LEU A 302 9.48 2.67 9.99
N THR A 303 9.91 1.55 10.58
CA THR A 303 9.48 1.11 11.92
C THR A 303 10.63 0.92 12.90
N THR A 304 11.85 1.21 12.49
CA THR A 304 13.08 0.87 13.20
C THR A 304 13.60 2.01 14.06
N VAL A 305 14.43 1.68 15.06
CA VAL A 305 15.15 2.68 15.87
C VAL A 305 15.92 3.64 14.97
N GLU A 306 16.66 3.11 13.99
CA GLU A 306 17.51 3.91 13.09
C GLU A 306 16.70 4.91 12.26
N PHE A 307 15.53 4.48 11.75
CA PHE A 307 14.63 5.41 11.08
C PHE A 307 14.08 6.48 12.04
N PHE A 308 13.74 6.12 13.27
CA PHE A 308 13.24 7.08 14.25
C PHE A 308 14.32 8.05 14.73
N GLU A 309 15.59 7.64 14.78
CA GLU A 309 16.74 8.53 14.98
C GLU A 309 16.85 9.55 13.84
N GLU A 310 16.79 9.10 12.58
CA GLU A 310 16.77 9.98 11.40
C GLU A 310 15.59 10.97 11.48
N VAL A 311 14.39 10.52 11.84
CA VAL A 311 13.22 11.39 12.05
C VAL A 311 13.49 12.42 13.15
N ASN A 312 14.01 12.00 14.30
CA ASN A 312 14.28 12.89 15.43
C ASN A 312 15.31 13.97 15.09
N GLU A 313 16.30 13.67 14.25
CA GLU A 313 17.28 14.65 13.76
C GLU A 313 16.67 15.75 12.89
N HIS A 314 15.56 15.46 12.19
CA HIS A 314 14.83 16.42 11.36
C HIS A 314 13.68 17.13 12.10
N LEU A 315 13.51 16.90 13.41
CA LEU A 315 12.50 17.59 14.20
C LEU A 315 13.05 18.87 14.84
N THR A 316 12.20 19.90 14.95
CA THR A 316 12.46 21.07 15.80
C THR A 316 12.56 20.67 17.28
N GLU A 317 12.96 21.58 18.17
CA GLU A 317 13.16 21.26 19.61
C GLU A 317 11.89 20.73 20.28
N ASP A 318 10.74 21.23 19.85
CA ASP A 318 9.40 20.81 20.23
C ASP A 318 8.65 20.09 19.09
N GLY A 319 9.40 19.58 18.11
CA GLY A 319 8.83 18.79 17.02
C GLY A 319 8.31 17.43 17.51
N VAL A 320 7.31 16.91 16.80
CA VAL A 320 6.68 15.62 17.11
C VAL A 320 6.70 14.67 15.93
N LEU A 321 6.85 13.38 16.21
CA LEU A 321 6.53 12.31 15.27
C LEU A 321 5.12 11.81 15.57
N ILE A 322 4.29 11.67 14.54
CA ILE A 322 2.99 11.02 14.64
C ILE A 322 2.89 9.93 13.59
N ILE A 323 2.54 8.72 14.02
CA ILE A 323 2.49 7.54 13.15
C ILE A 323 1.20 6.76 13.33
N ASN A 324 0.61 6.36 12.21
CA ASN A 324 -0.54 5.47 12.19
C ASN A 324 -0.07 4.00 12.21
N VAL A 325 -0.65 3.19 13.09
CA VAL A 325 -0.31 1.77 13.25
C VAL A 325 -1.59 0.92 13.25
N GLY A 326 -1.60 -0.15 12.44
CA GLY A 326 -2.71 -1.09 12.40
C GLY A 326 -2.70 -2.05 13.59
N ARG A 327 -3.88 -2.45 14.05
CA ARG A 327 -4.11 -3.44 15.10
C ARG A 327 -5.39 -4.25 14.84
N THR A 328 -5.65 -5.25 15.65
CA THR A 328 -7.01 -5.80 15.79
C THR A 328 -7.61 -5.33 17.12
N ASP A 329 -8.82 -5.74 17.46
CA ASP A 329 -9.41 -5.42 18.77
C ASP A 329 -8.76 -6.17 19.92
N THR A 330 -8.18 -7.34 19.64
CA THR A 330 -7.61 -8.24 20.65
C THR A 330 -6.09 -8.39 20.56
N ASP A 331 -5.46 -7.97 19.45
CA ASP A 331 -4.03 -8.10 19.24
C ASP A 331 -3.40 -6.73 18.91
N ARG A 332 -2.52 -6.29 19.80
CA ARG A 332 -1.84 -5.00 19.76
C ARG A 332 -0.32 -5.13 19.65
N ARG A 333 0.21 -6.33 19.37
CA ARG A 333 1.66 -6.60 19.39
C ARG A 333 2.45 -5.66 18.49
N LEU A 334 1.91 -5.28 17.32
CA LEU A 334 2.56 -4.30 16.44
C LEU A 334 2.64 -2.91 17.08
N VAL A 335 1.54 -2.43 17.67
CA VAL A 335 1.48 -1.14 18.38
C VAL A 335 2.45 -1.14 19.56
N GLU A 336 2.47 -2.22 20.34
CA GLU A 336 3.34 -2.36 21.52
C GLU A 336 4.83 -2.46 21.16
N GLY A 337 5.17 -3.15 20.07
CA GLY A 337 6.53 -3.18 19.51
C GLY A 337 6.96 -1.82 18.96
N MET A 338 6.06 -1.13 18.25
CA MET A 338 6.31 0.22 17.74
C MET A 338 6.52 1.23 18.88
N ALA A 339 5.67 1.20 19.90
CA ALA A 339 5.79 2.07 21.07
C ALA A 339 7.11 1.80 21.82
N ARG A 340 7.49 0.52 21.99
CA ARG A 340 8.77 0.15 22.60
C ARG A 340 9.96 0.71 21.81
N THR A 341 9.89 0.63 20.49
CA THR A 341 10.95 1.09 19.57
C THR A 341 11.06 2.62 19.55
N LEU A 342 9.93 3.33 19.50
CA LEU A 342 9.89 4.79 19.60
C LEU A 342 10.50 5.29 20.92
N LEU A 343 10.27 4.58 22.03
CA LEU A 343 10.82 4.92 23.35
C LEU A 343 12.34 4.70 23.48
N GLU A 344 13.00 4.07 22.51
CA GLU A 344 14.48 4.07 22.44
C GLU A 344 15.04 5.43 22.00
N VAL A 345 14.25 6.21 21.25
CA VAL A 345 14.68 7.49 20.65
C VAL A 345 14.03 8.69 21.33
N PHE A 346 12.72 8.60 21.60
CA PHE A 346 11.91 9.70 22.13
C PHE A 346 11.66 9.53 23.64
N PRO A 347 11.73 10.61 24.44
CA PRO A 347 11.47 10.53 25.87
C PRO A 347 10.02 10.22 26.25
N THR A 348 9.05 10.42 25.34
CA THR A 348 7.63 10.17 25.61
C THR A 348 6.90 9.75 24.34
N VAL A 349 6.01 8.76 24.49
CA VAL A 349 5.10 8.28 23.45
C VAL A 349 3.67 8.24 24.00
N HIS A 350 2.73 8.87 23.32
CA HIS A 350 1.30 8.86 23.62
C HIS A 350 0.56 7.96 22.64
N THR A 351 -0.43 7.22 23.14
CA THR A 351 -1.22 6.26 22.35
C THR A 351 -2.66 6.73 22.25
N LEU A 352 -3.20 6.79 21.03
CA LEU A 352 -4.60 7.16 20.77
C LEU A 352 -5.28 6.09 19.92
N ASP A 353 -6.35 5.50 20.43
CA ASP A 353 -7.15 4.54 19.66
C ASP A 353 -8.21 5.28 18.85
N VAL A 354 -8.15 5.14 17.52
CA VAL A 354 -9.11 5.77 16.62
C VAL A 354 -10.46 5.07 16.78
N PRO A 355 -11.55 5.80 17.12
CA PRO A 355 -12.88 5.21 17.30
C PRO A 355 -13.36 4.47 16.05
N ASN A 356 -14.05 3.34 16.24
CA ASN A 356 -14.64 2.52 15.17
C ASN A 356 -13.63 2.15 14.08
N SER A 357 -12.38 1.94 14.48
CA SER A 357 -11.27 1.67 13.57
C SER A 357 -10.29 0.66 14.17
N TYR A 358 -9.55 0.01 13.28
CA TYR A 358 -8.42 -0.88 13.56
C TYR A 358 -7.08 -0.14 13.61
N ASN A 359 -7.13 1.18 13.78
CA ASN A 359 -5.96 2.03 13.83
C ASN A 359 -5.70 2.58 15.22
N THR A 360 -4.43 2.67 15.56
CA THR A 360 -3.92 3.37 16.72
C THR A 360 -2.89 4.37 16.23
N ILE A 361 -3.00 5.61 16.70
CA ILE A 361 -2.03 6.66 16.46
C ILE A 361 -1.05 6.70 17.63
N LEU A 362 0.25 6.69 17.32
CA LEU A 362 1.30 6.94 18.29
C LEU A 362 1.88 8.33 18.05
N VAL A 363 2.00 9.14 19.11
CA VAL A 363 2.63 10.46 19.07
C VAL A 363 3.87 10.44 19.94
N ALA A 364 5.04 10.54 19.33
CA ALA A 364 6.32 10.60 20.03
C ALA A 364 6.80 12.05 20.09
N THR A 365 7.11 12.54 21.28
CA THR A 365 7.53 13.94 21.51
C THR A 365 9.00 14.01 21.86
N ARG A 366 9.73 14.96 21.26
CA ARG A 366 11.16 15.18 21.54
C ARG A 366 11.42 15.70 22.96
N GLN A 367 10.45 16.42 23.53
CA GLN A 367 10.47 16.85 24.93
C GLN A 367 9.69 15.86 25.81
N PRO A 368 10.04 15.70 27.10
CA PRO A 368 9.20 14.98 28.05
C PRO A 368 7.84 15.66 28.19
N THR A 369 6.75 14.92 27.94
CA THR A 369 5.39 15.46 27.97
C THR A 369 4.43 14.52 28.72
N THR A 370 3.20 14.97 28.95
CA THR A 370 2.15 14.14 29.56
C THR A 370 0.86 14.26 28.75
N PRO A 371 -0.05 13.26 28.83
CA PRO A 371 -1.36 13.36 28.19
C PRO A 371 -2.18 14.59 28.59
N ASP A 372 -1.98 15.11 29.81
CA ASP A 372 -2.68 16.30 30.31
C ASP A 372 -2.33 17.57 29.51
N ASN A 373 -1.18 17.61 28.83
CA ASN A 373 -0.80 18.71 27.97
C ASN A 373 -1.84 18.94 26.87
N LEU A 374 -2.35 17.88 26.24
CA LEU A 374 -3.38 17.98 25.20
C LEU A 374 -4.66 18.60 25.75
N ASN A 375 -5.09 18.18 26.94
CA ASN A 375 -6.26 18.75 27.60
C ASN A 375 -6.09 20.24 27.93
N ALA A 376 -4.93 20.61 28.48
CA ALA A 376 -4.61 21.99 28.82
C ALA A 376 -4.53 22.88 27.56
N ASN A 377 -3.94 22.36 26.48
CA ASN A 377 -3.87 23.05 25.21
C ASN A 377 -5.24 23.21 24.54
N LEU A 378 -6.10 22.18 24.58
CA LEU A 378 -7.47 22.28 24.11
C LEU A 378 -8.26 23.37 24.88
N ALA A 379 -8.08 23.44 26.20
CA ALA A 379 -8.70 24.48 27.02
C ALA A 379 -8.13 25.88 26.76
N ALA A 380 -6.84 25.98 26.40
CA ALA A 380 -6.16 27.22 26.04
C ALA A 380 -6.34 27.62 24.57
N LEU A 381 -6.97 26.77 23.74
CA LEU A 381 -7.08 26.99 22.30
C LEU A 381 -7.89 28.27 22.02
N PRO A 382 -7.36 29.23 21.23
CA PRO A 382 -8.03 30.49 20.93
C PRO A 382 -9.47 30.31 20.45
N THR A 383 -10.37 31.24 20.81
CA THR A 383 -11.80 31.15 20.44
C THR A 383 -12.04 31.30 18.94
N ASP A 384 -11.09 31.91 18.23
CA ASP A 384 -11.06 32.08 16.78
C ASP A 384 -10.28 30.97 16.06
N ALA A 385 -9.73 29.98 16.77
CA ALA A 385 -9.09 28.83 16.15
C ALA A 385 -10.09 28.04 15.28
N HIS A 386 -9.59 27.43 14.20
CA HIS A 386 -10.43 26.73 13.23
C HIS A 386 -11.28 25.62 13.90
N PRO A 387 -12.60 25.52 13.66
CA PRO A 387 -13.46 24.55 14.35
C PRO A 387 -13.02 23.09 14.20
N VAL A 388 -12.46 22.74 13.04
CA VAL A 388 -11.95 21.38 12.76
C VAL A 388 -10.76 21.02 13.63
N LEU A 389 -9.87 21.98 13.92
CA LEU A 389 -8.77 21.74 14.84
C LEU A 389 -9.30 21.46 16.24
N ARG A 390 -10.26 22.26 16.72
CA ARG A 390 -10.90 22.03 18.02
C ARG A 390 -11.55 20.64 18.09
N ALA A 391 -12.31 20.25 17.07
CA ALA A 391 -12.94 18.93 16.99
C ALA A 391 -11.90 17.79 16.98
N ALA A 392 -10.80 17.94 16.24
CA ALA A 392 -9.71 16.98 16.22
C ALA A 392 -9.05 16.82 17.59
N LEU A 393 -8.77 17.92 18.30
CA LEU A 393 -8.22 17.88 19.65
C LEU A 393 -9.18 17.25 20.66
N GLU A 394 -10.49 17.52 20.55
CA GLU A 394 -11.51 16.90 21.39
C GLU A 394 -11.57 15.39 21.21
N VAL A 395 -11.64 14.92 19.96
CA VAL A 395 -11.65 13.48 19.64
C VAL A 395 -10.35 12.82 20.07
N ALA A 396 -9.20 13.46 19.80
CA ALA A 396 -7.90 12.95 20.22
C ALA A 396 -7.82 12.81 21.76
N ASN A 397 -8.26 13.83 22.50
CA ASN A 397 -8.24 13.81 23.97
C ASN A 397 -9.10 12.68 24.56
N LEU A 398 -10.25 12.37 23.96
CA LEU A 398 -11.11 11.24 24.36
C LEU A 398 -10.55 9.86 23.97
N SER A 399 -9.64 9.84 23.00
CA SER A 399 -9.08 8.62 22.42
C SER A 399 -7.77 8.18 23.07
N ILE A 400 -7.22 8.98 23.99
CA ILE A 400 -5.99 8.65 24.71
C ILE A 400 -6.15 7.31 25.46
N ARG A 401 -5.15 6.45 25.34
CA ARG A 401 -5.02 5.18 26.07
C ARG A 401 -3.64 5.10 26.73
N PRO A 402 -3.49 4.27 27.79
CA PRO A 402 -2.17 3.98 28.33
C PRO A 402 -1.22 3.43 27.25
N THR A 403 -0.01 3.96 27.20
CA THR A 403 1.05 3.43 26.34
C THR A 403 1.57 2.13 26.94
N ILE A 404 1.31 1.02 26.24
CA ILE A 404 1.80 -0.32 26.59
C ILE A 404 2.90 -0.67 25.60
N THR A 405 4.00 -1.26 26.09
CA THR A 405 5.16 -1.64 25.30
C THR A 405 5.36 -3.15 25.35
N SER A 406 5.89 -3.71 24.27
CA SER A 406 6.38 -5.09 24.26
C SER A 406 7.87 -5.14 24.63
N ASP A 407 8.43 -6.34 24.75
CA ASP A 407 9.88 -6.55 24.91
C ASP A 407 10.64 -6.53 23.57
N ILE A 408 9.93 -6.42 22.44
CA ILE A 408 10.50 -6.44 21.09
C ILE A 408 10.83 -5.01 20.68
N ILE A 409 12.06 -4.83 20.19
CA ILE A 409 12.55 -3.60 19.56
C ILE A 409 12.79 -3.91 18.09
N PHE A 410 12.36 -3.01 17.20
CA PHE A 410 12.61 -3.12 15.77
C PHE A 410 13.88 -2.35 15.40
N THR A 411 14.83 -3.02 14.78
CA THR A 411 16.05 -2.41 14.23
C THR A 411 16.16 -2.73 12.75
N ASP A 412 17.02 -2.01 12.02
CA ASP A 412 17.29 -2.29 10.60
C ASP A 412 17.79 -3.74 10.38
N ASP A 413 18.48 -4.33 11.37
CA ASP A 413 18.91 -5.73 11.35
C ASP A 413 17.76 -6.72 11.67
N HIS A 414 16.75 -6.30 12.43
CA HIS A 414 15.66 -7.18 12.87
C HIS A 414 14.36 -6.42 13.18
N ALA A 415 13.47 -6.34 12.17
CA ALA A 415 12.12 -5.80 12.28
C ALA A 415 11.09 -6.80 11.72
N PRO A 416 10.57 -7.75 12.53
CA PRO A 416 9.67 -8.80 12.07
C PRO A 416 8.22 -8.31 11.86
N VAL A 417 8.03 -7.14 11.24
CA VAL A 417 6.72 -6.48 11.06
C VAL A 417 5.77 -7.37 10.29
N GLU A 418 6.20 -7.91 9.15
CA GLU A 418 5.38 -8.79 8.31
C GLU A 418 4.99 -10.06 9.05
N ALA A 419 5.93 -10.69 9.77
CA ALA A 419 5.66 -11.90 10.52
C ALA A 419 4.65 -11.67 11.67
N ILE A 420 4.75 -10.53 12.35
CA ILE A 420 3.78 -10.13 13.38
C ILE A 420 2.40 -9.94 12.74
N VAL A 421 2.31 -9.12 11.71
CA VAL A 421 1.04 -8.81 11.02
C VAL A 421 0.39 -10.07 10.43
N ASP A 422 1.15 -10.93 9.75
CA ASP A 422 0.64 -12.18 9.20
C ASP A 422 0.06 -13.08 10.30
N SER A 423 0.75 -13.17 11.45
CA SER A 423 0.26 -13.94 12.60
C SER A 423 -1.02 -13.34 13.20
N MET A 424 -1.14 -12.01 13.23
CA MET A 424 -2.34 -11.30 13.69
C MET A 424 -3.53 -11.61 12.77
N VAL A 425 -3.34 -11.53 11.46
CA VAL A 425 -4.38 -11.84 10.45
C VAL A 425 -4.84 -13.29 10.60
N VAL A 426 -3.91 -14.24 10.72
CA VAL A 426 -4.25 -15.66 10.90
C VAL A 426 -5.03 -15.87 12.20
N GLN A 427 -4.61 -15.27 13.31
CA GLN A 427 -5.31 -15.42 14.60
C GLN A 427 -6.71 -14.80 14.55
N PHE A 428 -6.87 -13.64 13.91
CA PHE A 428 -8.15 -12.97 13.73
C PHE A 428 -9.13 -13.85 12.95
N LEU A 429 -8.67 -14.46 11.84
CA LEU A 429 -9.48 -15.39 11.04
C LEU A 429 -9.85 -16.66 11.81
N LEU A 430 -8.94 -17.21 12.62
CA LEU A 430 -9.17 -18.44 13.38
C LEU A 430 -10.10 -18.28 14.59
N HIS A 431 -10.10 -17.12 15.24
CA HIS A 431 -10.90 -16.87 16.45
C HIS A 431 -12.27 -16.23 16.17
N GLY A 432 -12.67 -16.15 14.90
CA GLY A 432 -14.02 -15.72 14.54
C GLY A 432 -14.28 -14.23 14.72
N GLY A 433 -13.25 -13.38 14.57
CA GLY A 433 -13.42 -11.91 14.51
C GLY A 433 -14.44 -11.46 13.45
N ILE A 434 -14.79 -12.36 12.53
CA ILE A 434 -15.90 -12.25 11.56
C ILE A 434 -17.25 -11.97 12.24
N ASN A 435 -17.51 -12.52 13.43
CA ASN A 435 -18.79 -12.35 14.14
C ASN A 435 -18.91 -10.99 14.85
N GLU A 436 -17.82 -10.26 15.01
CA GLU A 436 -17.77 -8.94 15.67
C GLU A 436 -17.93 -7.77 14.67
N LEU A 437 -18.02 -8.08 13.37
CA LEU A 437 -18.10 -7.11 12.26
C LEU A 437 -19.55 -6.73 11.82
N ASN A 438 -20.58 -7.23 12.51
CA ASN A 438 -22.00 -6.94 12.21
C ASN A 438 -22.62 -5.88 13.12
#